data_AF-A0A7C4Z5M9-F1
#
_entry.id   AF-A0A7C4Z5M9-F1
#
_cell.length_a   1.000
_cell.length_b   1.000
_cell.length_c   1.000
_cell.angle_alpha   90.00
_cell.angle_beta   90.00
_cell.angle_gamma   90.00
#
_symmetry.space_group_name_H-M   'P 1'
#
loop_
_entity.id
_entity.type
_entity.pdbx_description
1 polymer ?
#
loop_
_entity_poly.entity_id
_entity_poly.type
_entity_poly.pdbx_seq_one_letter_code
_entity_poly.pdbx_strand_id
1 'polypeptide(L)'
;MRHVFTPWRSRSNLPEEVQTAVRNWAVEHEVGEVSLEPMGELYAVRLNMSADPVPGVYVPASALEDVESLLEMLDAALEVYYAELNLNQ
;
A
#
# COMPACT_ATOMS: atom_id res chain seq x y z
N MET A 1 -11.10 -6.79 6.62
CA MET A 1 -11.33 -6.84 5.15
C MET A 1 -10.06 -6.34 4.47
N ARG A 2 -9.55 -7.01 3.44
CA ARG A 2 -8.39 -6.52 2.66
C ARG A 2 -8.84 -5.40 1.73
N HIS A 3 -8.11 -4.29 1.71
CA HIS A 3 -8.33 -3.20 0.75
C HIS A 3 -7.37 -3.36 -0.40
N VAL A 4 -7.86 -3.30 -1.63
CA VAL A 4 -7.03 -3.46 -2.84
C VAL A 4 -7.26 -2.28 -3.76
N PHE A 5 -6.17 -1.72 -4.26
CA PHE A 5 -6.15 -0.57 -5.15
C PHE A 5 -5.30 -0.93 -6.36
N THR A 6 -5.86 -0.74 -7.54
CA THR A 6 -5.13 -0.72 -8.81
C THR A 6 -5.29 0.67 -9.42
N PRO A 7 -4.45 1.06 -10.39
CA PRO A 7 -4.53 2.38 -11.02
C PRO A 7 -5.92 2.76 -11.56
N TRP A 8 -6.73 1.77 -11.96
CA TRP A 8 -8.07 1.98 -12.55
C TRP A 8 -9.23 1.53 -11.66
N ARG A 9 -9.00 0.86 -10.53
CA ARG A 9 -10.08 0.30 -9.70
C ARG A 9 -9.68 0.16 -8.24
N SER A 10 -10.64 0.33 -7.35
CA SER A 10 -10.46 0.00 -5.93
C SER A 10 -11.51 -1.03 -5.49
N ARG A 11 -11.09 -1.97 -4.64
CA ARG A 11 -11.95 -2.85 -3.85
C ARG A 11 -11.69 -2.51 -2.38
N SER A 12 -12.33 -1.46 -1.90
CA SER A 12 -12.15 -0.89 -0.58
C SER A 12 -13.45 -0.23 -0.09
N ASN A 13 -13.68 -0.21 1.22
CA ASN A 13 -14.73 0.57 1.87
C ASN A 13 -14.18 1.81 2.59
N LEU A 14 -12.92 2.18 2.36
CA LEU A 14 -12.33 3.42 2.89
C LEU A 14 -12.97 4.66 2.24
N PRO A 15 -12.82 5.85 2.83
CA PRO A 15 -13.28 7.10 2.23
C PRO A 15 -12.78 7.28 0.79
N GLU A 16 -13.60 7.90 -0.07
CA GLU A 16 -13.27 8.08 -1.50
C GLU A 16 -11.98 8.87 -1.72
N GLU A 17 -11.69 9.83 -0.83
CA GLU A 17 -10.45 10.60 -0.81
C GLU A 17 -9.22 9.70 -0.67
N VAL A 18 -9.21 8.82 0.34
CA VAL A 18 -8.15 7.83 0.55
C VAL A 18 -8.02 6.90 -0.66
N GLN A 19 -9.15 6.42 -1.19
CA GLN A 19 -9.11 5.56 -2.36
C GLN A 19 -8.50 6.27 -3.58
N THR A 20 -8.82 7.54 -3.78
CA THR A 20 -8.31 8.33 -4.91
C THR A 20 -6.83 8.64 -4.73
N ALA A 21 -6.39 9.01 -3.54
CA ALA A 21 -5.00 9.27 -3.22
C ALA A 21 -4.12 8.03 -3.48
N VAL A 22 -4.50 6.86 -2.95
CA VAL A 22 -3.73 5.62 -3.15
C VAL A 22 -3.69 5.21 -4.63
N ARG A 23 -4.77 5.41 -5.40
CA ARG A 23 -4.75 5.15 -6.84
C ARG A 23 -3.81 6.09 -7.59
N ASN A 24 -3.85 7.39 -7.29
CA ASN A 24 -2.99 8.37 -7.93
C ASN A 24 -1.51 8.09 -7.61
N TRP A 25 -1.22 7.79 -6.34
CA TRP A 25 0.11 7.37 -5.91
C TRP A 25 0.58 6.14 -6.68
N ALA A 26 -0.28 5.13 -6.85
CA ALA A 26 0.06 3.92 -7.59
C ALA A 26 0.34 4.20 -9.08
N VAL A 27 -0.38 5.14 -9.70
CA VAL A 27 -0.11 5.59 -11.07
C VAL A 27 1.25 6.28 -11.16
N GLU A 28 1.52 7.22 -10.25
CA GLU A 28 2.76 8.01 -10.23
C GLU A 28 4.01 7.14 -10.08
N HIS A 29 3.92 6.12 -9.23
CA HIS A 29 5.03 5.22 -8.92
C HIS A 29 5.05 3.94 -9.77
N GLU A 30 4.20 3.87 -10.81
CA GLU A 30 4.08 2.70 -11.70
C GLU A 30 3.80 1.38 -10.95
N VAL A 31 3.07 1.45 -9.84
CA VAL A 31 2.63 0.30 -9.04
C VAL A 31 1.30 -0.22 -9.59
N GLY A 32 1.29 -1.49 -10.03
CA GLY A 32 0.11 -2.15 -10.58
C GLY A 32 -0.94 -2.54 -9.53
N GLU A 33 -0.52 -2.86 -8.30
CA GLU A 33 -1.44 -3.14 -7.19
C GLU A 33 -0.87 -2.69 -5.84
N VAL A 34 -1.70 -1.99 -5.05
CA VAL A 34 -1.50 -1.74 -3.62
C VAL A 34 -2.55 -2.53 -2.86
N SER A 35 -2.14 -3.23 -1.81
CA SER A 35 -3.02 -3.96 -0.93
C SER A 35 -2.72 -3.64 0.52
N LEU A 36 -3.76 -3.23 1.26
CA LEU A 36 -3.71 -3.05 2.71
C LEU A 36 -4.46 -4.20 3.38
N GLU A 37 -3.71 -5.08 4.03
CA GLU A 37 -4.23 -6.27 4.71
C GLU A 37 -4.26 -6.04 6.24
N PRO A 38 -5.44 -6.08 6.89
CA PRO A 38 -5.54 -5.79 8.31
C PRO A 38 -4.86 -6.85 9.17
N MET A 39 -4.08 -6.40 10.15
CA MET A 39 -3.29 -7.15 11.12
C MET A 39 -3.49 -6.54 12.52
N GLY A 40 -4.66 -6.74 13.11
CA GLY A 40 -5.03 -6.11 14.38
C GLY A 40 -5.22 -4.60 14.23
N GLU A 41 -4.41 -3.81 14.95
CA GLU A 41 -4.41 -2.33 14.89
C GLU A 41 -3.56 -1.78 13.72
N LEU A 42 -2.97 -2.65 12.92
CA LEU A 42 -2.10 -2.31 11.79
C LEU A 42 -2.69 -2.83 10.48
N TYR A 43 -2.14 -2.33 9.38
CA TYR A 43 -2.33 -2.85 8.03
C TYR A 43 -0.96 -3.19 7.46
N ALA A 44 -0.79 -4.42 7.02
CA ALA A 44 0.34 -4.81 6.20
C ALA A 44 0.18 -4.24 4.79
N VAL A 45 1.21 -3.58 4.27
CA VAL A 45 1.24 -3.05 2.90
C VAL A 45 1.80 -4.12 1.97
N ARG A 46 1.12 -4.37 0.85
CA ARG A 46 1.59 -5.27 -0.22
C ARG A 46 1.57 -4.54 -1.55
N LEU A 47 2.71 -4.50 -2.24
CA LEU A 47 2.83 -3.89 -3.57
C LEU A 47 3.01 -4.97 -4.64
N ASN A 48 2.35 -4.83 -5.78
CA ASN A 48 2.44 -5.69 -6.96
C ASN A 48 2.32 -7.20 -6.67
N MET A 49 1.50 -7.57 -5.68
CA MET A 49 1.34 -8.96 -5.25
C MET A 49 2.67 -9.64 -4.85
N SER A 50 3.62 -8.87 -4.32
CA SER A 50 4.87 -9.40 -3.73
C SER A 50 4.58 -10.66 -2.91
N ALA A 51 5.27 -11.74 -3.28
CA ALA A 51 5.16 -13.03 -2.61
C ALA A 51 5.80 -12.92 -1.22
N ASP A 52 5.30 -13.76 -0.31
CA ASP A 52 5.78 -13.89 1.07
C ASP A 52 7.32 -13.98 1.13
N PRO A 53 8.03 -13.26 2.03
CA PRO A 53 7.50 -12.52 3.18
C PRO A 53 6.77 -11.23 2.81
N VAL A 54 5.68 -10.95 3.54
CA VAL A 54 4.96 -9.67 3.56
C VAL A 54 5.96 -8.49 3.59
N PRO A 55 5.78 -7.42 2.79
CA PRO A 55 6.65 -6.25 2.85
C PRO A 55 6.78 -5.75 4.28
N GLY A 56 8.00 -5.41 4.69
CA GLY A 56 8.34 -5.06 6.08
C GLY A 56 7.71 -3.79 6.64
N VAL A 57 6.74 -3.18 5.94
CA VAL A 57 6.09 -1.92 6.34
C VAL A 57 4.65 -2.18 6.78
N TYR A 58 4.37 -1.74 8.02
CA TYR A 58 3.06 -1.77 8.62
C TYR A 58 2.55 -0.35 8.80
N VAL A 59 1.31 -0.12 8.40
CA VAL A 59 0.62 1.16 8.53
C VAL A 59 -0.33 1.08 9.73
N PRO A 60 -0.28 1.99 10.70
CA PRO A 60 -1.27 2.00 11.77
C PRO A 60 -2.65 2.33 11.22
N ALA A 61 -3.71 1.73 11.78
CA ALA A 61 -5.08 1.99 11.35
C ALA A 61 -5.44 3.49 11.37
N SER A 62 -4.86 4.24 12.31
CA SER A 62 -5.02 5.70 12.42
C SER A 62 -4.45 6.47 11.21
N ALA A 63 -3.45 5.93 10.52
CA ALA A 63 -2.92 6.57 9.31
C ALA A 63 -3.89 6.47 8.13
N LEU A 64 -4.95 5.65 8.20
CA LEU A 64 -6.02 5.69 7.19
C LEU A 64 -6.93 6.93 7.33
N GLU A 65 -6.85 7.63 8.46
CA GLU A 65 -7.56 8.89 8.69
C GLU A 65 -6.76 10.11 8.20
N ASP A 66 -5.47 9.92 7.92
CA ASP A 66 -4.56 10.95 7.43
C ASP A 66 -3.89 10.49 6.13
N VAL A 67 -4.37 11.03 5.01
CA VAL A 67 -3.93 10.66 3.67
C VAL A 67 -2.43 10.91 3.49
N GLU A 68 -1.87 11.99 4.02
CA GLU A 68 -0.45 12.33 3.84
C GLU A 68 0.42 11.27 4.53
N SER A 69 0.12 10.97 5.80
CA SER A 69 0.79 9.89 6.55
C SER A 69 0.68 8.53 5.86
N LEU A 70 -0.47 8.21 5.24
CA LEU A 70 -0.62 6.97 4.47
C LEU A 70 0.33 6.93 3.27
N LEU A 71 0.41 8.02 2.51
CA LEU A 71 1.26 8.08 1.31
C LEU A 71 2.74 7.97 1.66
N GLU A 72 3.21 8.65 2.72
CA GLU A 72 4.59 8.51 3.20
C GLU A 72 4.94 7.05 3.55
N MET A 73 4.00 6.32 4.14
CA MET A 73 4.20 4.91 4.44
C MET A 73 4.20 4.02 3.20
N LEU A 74 3.45 4.40 2.15
CA LEU A 74 3.50 3.72 0.86
C LEU A 74 4.84 3.96 0.15
N ASP A 75 5.39 5.17 0.25
CA ASP A 75 6.74 5.48 -0.25
C ASP A 75 7.79 4.62 0.46
N ALA A 76 7.75 4.55 1.79
CA ALA A 76 8.62 3.67 2.56
C ALA A 76 8.45 2.19 2.17
N ALA A 77 7.22 1.73 1.92
CA ALA A 77 6.96 0.37 1.46
C ALA A 77 7.53 0.11 0.05
N LEU A 78 7.50 1.11 -0.83
CA LEU A 78 8.07 1.03 -2.16
C LEU A 78 9.60 0.95 -2.14
N GLU A 79 10.25 1.74 -1.27
CA GLU A 79 11.70 1.65 -1.04
C GLU A 79 12.12 0.26 -0.60
N VAL A 80 11.40 -0.33 0.38
CA VAL A 80 11.64 -1.70 0.84
C VAL A 80 11.43 -2.71 -0.29
N TYR A 81 10.34 -2.58 -1.05
CA TYR A 81 10.05 -3.45 -2.19
C TYR A 81 11.18 -3.44 -3.24
N TYR A 82 11.70 -2.26 -3.60
CA TYR A 82 12.83 -2.19 -4.54
C TYR A 82 14.12 -2.72 -3.95
N ALA A 83 14.39 -2.50 -2.66
CA ALA A 83 15.54 -3.09 -2.00
C ALA A 83 15.50 -4.63 -2.03
N GLU A 84 14.34 -5.22 -1.76
CA GLU A 84 14.13 -6.68 -1.81
C GLU A 84 14.24 -7.24 -3.23
N LEU A 85 13.72 -6.54 -4.24
CA LEU A 85 13.91 -6.95 -5.65
C LEU A 85 15.39 -7.00 -6.02
N ASN A 86 16.19 -6.02 -5.58
CA ASN A 86 17.63 -5.97 -5.85
C ASN A 86 18.42 -7.07 -5.12
N LEU A 87 17.95 -7.52 -3.94
CA LEU A 87 18.58 -8.61 -3.20
C LEU A 87 18.31 -10.00 -3.80
N ASN A 88 17.25 -10.13 -4.62
CA ASN A 88 16.82 -11.38 -5.22
C ASN A 88 17.21 -11.54 -6.71
N GLN A 89 18.07 -10.66 -7.24
CA GLN A 89 18.69 -10.77 -8.57
C GLN A 89 20.10 -11.37 -8.49
#